data_AF-A0A949RZT7-F1
#
_entry.id   AF-A0A949RZT7-F1
#
_cell.length_a   1.000
_cell.length_b   1.000
_cell.length_c   1.000
_cell.angle_alpha   90.00
_cell.angle_beta   90.00
_cell.angle_gamma   90.00
#
_symmetry.space_group_name_H-M   'P 1'
#
loop_
_entity.id
_entity.type
_entity.pdbx_description
1 polymer ?
#
loop_
_entity_poly.entity_id
_entity_poly.type
_entity_poly.pdbx_seq_one_letter_code
_entity_poly.pdbx_strand_id
1 'polypeptide(L)' 'MPKSRGGEDSWENLTTACVKCNNKKGNRTPDEARMHLLNIPKRPSHITFIKNFAGRIDNEWKPYLYM' A
#
# COMPACT_ATOMS: atom_id res chain seq x y z
N MET A 1 8.40 7.96 -4.44
CA MET A 1 9.27 9.14 -4.47
C MET A 1 9.59 9.66 -3.07
N PRO A 2 10.87 9.98 -2.77
CA PRO A 2 11.28 10.66 -1.53
C PRO A 2 10.71 12.08 -1.42
N LYS A 3 10.40 12.53 -0.19
CA LYS A 3 9.91 13.90 0.08
C LYS A 3 10.88 14.98 -0.39
N SER A 4 12.18 14.77 -0.20
CA SER A 4 13.26 15.65 -0.66
C SER A 4 13.35 15.82 -2.18
N ARG A 5 12.65 14.97 -2.95
CA ARG A 5 12.55 15.03 -4.41
C ARG A 5 11.10 15.28 -4.87
N GLY A 6 10.28 15.93 -4.03
CA GLY A 6 8.90 16.28 -4.36
C GLY A 6 7.88 15.15 -4.24
N GLY A 7 8.21 14.04 -3.56
CA GLY A 7 7.25 12.97 -3.31
C GLY A 7 6.08 13.45 -2.43
N GLU A 8 4.84 13.23 -2.89
CA GLU A 8 3.63 13.63 -2.18
C GLU A 8 3.24 12.67 -1.07
N ASP A 9 2.44 13.14 -0.11
CA ASP A 9 1.86 12.30 0.94
C ASP A 9 0.57 11.65 0.43
N SER A 10 0.69 10.83 -0.62
CA SER A 10 -0.42 10.15 -1.30
C SER A 10 -0.45 8.65 -1.03
N TRP A 11 -1.60 8.02 -1.28
CA TRP A 11 -1.78 6.58 -1.12
C TRP A 11 -0.87 5.77 -2.05
N GLU A 12 -0.55 6.33 -3.20
CA GLU A 12 0.28 5.73 -4.24
C GLU A 12 1.78 5.85 -3.93
N ASN A 13 2.15 6.69 -2.95
CA ASN A 13 3.53 6.94 -2.57
C ASN A 13 3.90 6.41 -1.18
N LEU A 14 2.98 6.48 -0.21
CA LEU A 14 3.25 6.09 1.18
C LEU A 14 3.18 4.57 1.37
N THR A 15 4.14 4.04 2.12
CA THR A 15 4.18 2.63 2.52
C THR A 15 4.76 2.50 3.92
N THR A 16 4.52 1.37 4.57
CA THR A 16 5.03 1.10 5.92
C THR A 16 6.45 0.55 5.85
N ALA A 17 7.30 0.95 6.79
CA ALA A 17 8.66 0.44 6.92
C ALA A 17 9.12 0.48 8.37
N CYS A 18 9.98 -0.47 8.77
CA CYS A 18 10.68 -0.36 10.04
C CYS A 18 11.79 0.71 9.96
N VAL A 19 12.28 1.16 11.12
CA VAL A 19 13.33 2.20 11.22
C VAL A 19 14.58 1.84 10.41
N LYS A 20 15.06 0.59 10.53
CA LYS A 20 16.25 0.11 9.80
C LYS A 20 16.07 0.19 8.29
N CYS A 21 14.91 -0.25 7.79
CA CYS A 21 14.59 -0.21 6.36
C CYS A 21 14.42 1.23 5.86
N ASN A 22 13.74 2.09 6.61
CA ASN A 22 13.57 3.49 6.24
C ASN A 22 14.92 4.23 6.18
N ASN A 23 15.80 4.00 7.15
CA ASN A 23 17.15 4.54 7.15
C ASN A 23 17.99 4.00 5.99
N LYS A 24 17.91 2.69 5.70
CA LYS A 24 18.59 2.08 4.55
C LYS A 24 18.11 2.71 3.24
N LYS A 25 16.80 2.91 3.06
CA LYS A 25 16.24 3.57 1.87
C LYS A 25 16.74 5.02 1.76
N GLY A 26 16.55 5.81 2.82
CA GLY A 26 16.88 7.23 2.86
C GLY A 26 16.19 8.03 1.75
N ASN A 27 16.92 8.97 1.14
CA ASN A 27 16.46 9.84 0.05
C ASN A 27 16.46 9.17 -1.34
N ARG A 28 16.47 7.84 -1.40
CA ARG A 28 16.41 7.07 -2.65
C ARG A 28 15.01 6.58 -2.95
N THR A 29 14.69 6.34 -4.22
CA THR A 29 13.51 5.57 -4.61
C THR A 29 13.67 4.10 -4.16
N PRO A 30 12.56 3.32 -4.07
CA PRO A 30 12.64 1.88 -3.83
C PRO A 30 13.61 1.18 -4.80
N ASP A 31 13.56 1.51 -6.09
CA ASP A 31 14.44 0.96 -7.13
C ASP A 31 15.92 1.32 -6.91
N GLU A 32 16.23 2.60 -6.67
CA GLU A 32 17.59 3.07 -6.37
C GLU A 32 18.17 2.43 -5.10
N ALA A 33 17.31 2.11 -4.12
CA ALA A 33 17.71 1.41 -2.90
C ALA A 33 17.78 -0.12 -3.06
N ARG A 34 17.37 -0.66 -4.23
CA ARG A 34 17.16 -2.09 -4.49
C ARG A 34 16.23 -2.74 -3.46
N MET A 35 15.15 -2.03 -3.13
CA MET A 35 14.13 -2.41 -2.15
C MET A 35 12.77 -2.49 -2.85
N HIS A 36 12.52 -3.59 -3.55
CA HIS A 36 11.24 -3.82 -4.22
C HIS A 36 10.10 -3.93 -3.19
N LEU A 37 8.99 -3.24 -3.48
CA LEU A 37 7.80 -3.32 -2.65
C LEU A 37 7.09 -4.66 -2.89
N LEU A 38 6.63 -5.30 -1.81
CA LEU A 38 5.84 -6.53 -1.90
C LEU A 38 4.46 -6.28 -2.52
N ASN A 39 3.91 -5.09 -2.29
CA ASN A 39 2.63 -4.65 -2.82
C ASN A 39 2.76 -3.20 -3.29
N ILE A 40 2.12 -2.87 -4.41
CA ILE A 40 2.05 -1.50 -4.92
C ILE A 40 1.12 -0.69 -3.99
N PRO A 41 1.59 0.43 -3.42
CA PRO A 41 0.74 1.33 -2.65
C PRO A 41 -0.40 1.87 -3.50
N LYS A 42 -1.62 1.79 -2.98
CA LYS A 42 -2.83 2.28 -3.65
C LYS A 42 -3.90 2.57 -2.62
N ARG A 43 -4.82 3.47 -2.97
CA ARG A 43 -5.99 3.75 -2.14
C ARG A 43 -6.81 2.47 -1.89
N PRO A 44 -7.23 2.19 -0.65
CA PRO A 44 -8.16 1.10 -0.36
C PRO A 44 -9.50 1.31 -1.09
N SER A 45 -10.10 0.24 -1.60
CA SER A 45 -11.46 0.29 -2.15
C SER A 45 -12.50 -0.07 -1.08
N HIS A 46 -13.78 0.17 -1.37
CA HIS A 46 -14.87 -0.30 -0.52
C HIS A 46 -14.82 -1.83 -0.32
N ILE A 47 -14.42 -2.57 -1.35
CA ILE A 47 -14.21 -4.02 -1.28
C ILE A 47 -13.11 -4.36 -0.27
N THR A 48 -12.00 -3.61 -0.25
CA THR A 48 -10.94 -3.78 0.76
C THR A 48 -11.48 -3.57 2.17
N PHE A 49 -12.35 -2.59 2.38
CA PHE A 49 -12.97 -2.35 3.68
C PHE A 49 -13.87 -3.52 4.09
N ILE A 50 -14.78 -3.95 3.22
CA ILE A 50 -15.70 -5.07 3.48
C ILE A 50 -14.91 -6.34 3.80
N LYS A 51 -13.88 -6.68 3.02
CA LYS A 51 -13.01 -7.84 3.28
C LYS A 51 -12.36 -7.83 4.67
N ASN A 52 -11.89 -6.67 5.13
CA ASN A 52 -11.13 -6.60 6.38
C ASN A 52 -12.01 -6.40 7.61
N PHE A 53 -13.20 -5.83 7.47
CA PHE A 53 -14.01 -5.36 8.61
C PHE A 53 -15.43 -5.91 8.67
N ALA A 54 -15.98 -6.51 7.60
CA ALA A 54 -17.36 -7.05 7.62
C ALA A 54 -17.48 -8.42 8.31
N GLY A 55 -16.39 -8.96 8.86
CA GLY A 55 -16.37 -10.29 9.45
C GLY A 55 -16.51 -11.39 8.39
N ARG A 56 -17.30 -12.43 8.68
CA ARG A 56 -17.49 -13.56 7.77
C ARG A 56 -18.46 -13.17 6.66
N ILE A 57 -17.93 -12.94 5.46
CA ILE A 57 -18.74 -12.70 4.26
C ILE A 57 -19.30 -14.04 3.77
N ASP A 58 -20.62 -14.15 3.65
CA ASP A 58 -21.26 -15.31 3.04
C ASP A 58 -20.84 -15.43 1.56
N ASN A 59 -20.58 -16.66 1.11
CA ASN A 59 -20.17 -16.94 -0.25
C ASN A 59 -21.19 -16.46 -1.30
N GLU A 60 -22.47 -16.41 -0.94
CA GLU A 60 -23.55 -15.95 -1.84
C GLU A 60 -23.41 -14.48 -2.25
N TRP A 61 -22.75 -13.65 -1.44
CA TRP A 61 -22.57 -12.22 -1.72
C TRP A 61 -21.36 -11.94 -2.62
N LYS A 62 -20.48 -12.92 -2.86
CA LYS A 62 -19.26 -12.73 -3.65
C LYS A 62 -19.51 -12.17 -5.06
N PRO A 63 -20.51 -12.62 -5.84
CA PRO A 63 -20.77 -12.08 -7.18
C PRO A 63 -21.06 -10.58 -7.18
N TYR A 64 -21.71 -10.06 -6.13
CA TYR A 64 -22.10 -8.65 -6.03
C TYR A 64 -20.97 -7.75 -5.52
N LEU A 65 -19.96 -8.32 -4.86
CA LEU A 65 -18.82 -7.59 -4.30
C LEU A 65 -17.62 -7.52 -5.24
N TYR A 66 -17.56 -8.37 -6.26
CA TYR A 66 -16.40 -8.49 -7.16
C TYR A 66 -16.72 -8.33 -8.66
N MET A 67 -17.88 -7.74 -9.00
CA MET A 67 -18.15 -7.22 -10.35
C MET A 67 -17.15 -6.12 -10.72
#